data_AF-A0AA43QD28-F1
#
_entry.id   AF-A0AA43QD28-F1
#
_cell.length_a   1.000
_cell.length_b   1.000
_cell.length_c   1.000
_cell.angle_alpha   90.00
_cell.angle_beta   90.00
_cell.angle_gamma   90.00
#
_symmetry.space_group_name_H-M   'P 1'
#
loop_
_entity.id
_entity.type
_entity.pdbx_description
1 polymer ?
#
loop_
_entity_poly.entity_id
_entity_poly.type
_entity_poly.pdbx_seq_one_letter_code
_entity_poly.pdbx_strand_id
1 'polypeptide(L)' 'MTVLEHLQDLPNIVIEDELSLRTAVTWCRAGLEFPDALHLAASAACSVFLTFDDRKFTRRAQRLNLVPICEIPA' A
#
# COMPACT_ATOMS: atom_id res chain seq x y z
N MET A 1 9.04 -2.15 10.07
CA MET A 1 9.58 -2.15 8.70
C MET A 1 10.85 -1.29 8.69
N THR A 2 11.89 -1.74 9.38
CA THR A 2 13.08 -0.91 9.68
C THR A 2 13.95 -0.63 8.46
N VAL A 3 13.94 -1.49 7.44
CA VAL A 3 14.74 -1.30 6.22
C VAL A 3 14.20 -0.16 5.36
N LEU A 4 12.88 -0.11 5.12
CA LEU A 4 12.27 0.95 4.29
C LEU A 4 12.42 2.33 4.94
N GLU A 5 12.23 2.39 6.25
CA GLU A 5 12.45 3.58 7.08
C GLU A 5 13.92 4.01 7.08
N HIS A 6 14.86 3.08 6.97
CA HIS A 6 16.27 3.43 6.83
C HIS A 6 16.61 3.98 5.44
N LEU A 7 16.02 3.39 4.38
CA LEU A 7 16.28 3.80 3.00
C LEU A 7 15.80 5.23 2.72
N GLN A 8 14.65 5.65 3.26
CA GLN A 8 14.16 7.03 3.11
C GLN A 8 15.10 8.08 3.73
N ASP A 9 15.91 7.71 4.72
CA ASP A 9 16.80 8.63 5.43
C ASP A 9 18.17 8.77 4.72
N LEU A 10 18.41 8.01 3.64
CA LEU A 10 19.65 8.06 2.89
C LEU A 10 19.70 9.29 1.96
N PRO A 11 20.77 10.09 2.00
CA PRO A 11 20.85 11.36 1.27
C PRO A 11 20.90 11.19 -0.26
N ASN A 12 21.19 9.98 -0.75
CA ASN A 12 21.28 9.64 -2.15
C ASN A 12 20.02 8.93 -2.69
N ILE A 13 18.97 8.82 -1.88
CA ILE A 13 17.69 8.28 -2.29
C ILE A 13 16.69 9.41 -2.41
N VAL A 14 16.04 9.50 -3.57
CA VAL A 14 14.94 10.44 -3.81
C VAL A 14 13.65 9.64 -3.84
N ILE A 15 12.69 10.03 -3.00
CA ILE A 15 11.36 9.43 -3.00
C ILE A 15 10.46 10.26 -3.92
N GLU A 16 9.92 9.62 -4.96
CA GLU A 16 9.04 10.27 -5.94
C GLU A 16 7.72 10.74 -5.29
N ASP A 17 7.09 9.86 -4.52
CA ASP A 17 5.86 10.14 -3.77
C ASP A 17 6.02 9.73 -2.30
N GLU A 18 6.35 10.70 -1.47
CA GLU A 18 6.56 10.49 -0.04
C GLU A 18 5.24 10.16 0.69
N LEU A 19 4.11 10.69 0.23
CA LEU A 19 2.82 10.46 0.89
C LEU A 19 2.35 9.03 0.67
N SER A 20 2.43 8.53 -0.57
CA SER A 20 2.08 7.14 -0.87
C SER A 20 3.02 6.16 -0.17
N LEU A 21 4.33 6.45 -0.11
CA LEU A 21 5.29 5.60 0.61
C LEU A 21 4.98 5.53 2.11
N ARG A 22 4.77 6.68 2.77
CA ARG A 22 4.44 6.73 4.21
C ARG A 22 3.16 5.96 4.50
N THR A 23 2.13 6.15 3.68
CA THR A 23 0.86 5.41 3.76
C THR A 23 1.08 3.91 3.64
N ALA A 24 1.87 3.48 2.64
CA ALA A 24 2.18 2.07 2.43
C ALA A 24 2.91 1.45 3.63
N VAL A 25 3.89 2.15 4.21
CA VAL A 25 4.61 1.69 5.40
C VAL A 25 3.66 1.55 6.60
N THR A 26 2.71 2.47 6.79
CA THR A 26 1.68 2.36 7.83
C THR A 26 0.80 1.12 7.62
N TRP A 27 0.31 0.87 6.41
CA TRP A 27 -0.52 -0.31 6.13
C TRP A 27 0.26 -1.62 6.22
N CYS A 28 1.55 -1.62 5.89
CA CYS A 28 2.42 -2.76 6.15
C CYS A 28 2.54 -3.10 7.63
N ARG A 29 2.72 -2.08 8.47
CA ARG A 29 2.74 -2.26 9.92
C ARG A 29 1.40 -2.82 10.44
N ALA A 30 0.29 -2.57 9.74
CA ALA A 30 -1.03 -3.14 10.02
C ALA A 30 -1.24 -4.57 9.45
N GLY A 31 -0.32 -5.09 8.64
CA GLY A 31 -0.31 -6.49 8.17
C GLY A 31 -0.66 -6.70 6.69
N LEU A 32 -0.65 -5.65 5.86
CA LEU A 32 -0.67 -5.77 4.41
C LEU A 32 0.76 -5.98 3.86
N GLU A 33 0.93 -6.73 2.76
CA GLU A 33 2.25 -6.88 2.13
C GLU A 33 2.69 -5.54 1.51
N PHE A 34 3.99 -5.25 1.47
CA PHE A 34 4.49 -3.97 0.97
C PHE A 34 4.14 -3.64 -0.47
N PRO A 35 4.26 -4.57 -1.43
CA PRO A 35 3.82 -4.30 -2.80
C PRO A 35 2.34 -3.95 -2.87
N ASP A 36 1.49 -4.67 -2.13
CA ASP A 36 0.04 -4.42 -2.09
C ASP A 36 -0.28 -3.06 -1.47
N ALA A 37 0.36 -2.74 -0.35
CA ALA A 37 0.20 -1.46 0.33
C ALA A 37 0.64 -0.28 -0.55
N LEU A 38 1.76 -0.43 -1.28
CA LEU A 38 2.28 0.60 -2.16
C LEU A 38 1.36 0.82 -3.37
N HIS A 39 0.90 -0.25 -4.03
CA HIS A 39 -0.05 -0.12 -5.14
C HIS A 39 -1.37 0.51 -4.70
N LEU A 40 -1.90 0.08 -3.55
CA LEU A 40 -3.13 0.64 -3.03
C LEU A 40 -2.97 2.13 -2.70
N ALA A 41 -1.84 2.51 -2.09
CA ALA A 41 -1.57 3.89 -1.70
C ALA A 41 -1.35 4.81 -2.91
N ALA A 42 -0.72 4.29 -3.98
CA ALA A 42 -0.57 5.00 -5.24
C ALA A 42 -1.91 5.20 -5.97
N SER A 43 -2.91 4.35 -5.69
CA SER A 43 -4.25 4.44 -6.27
C SER A 43 -5.21 5.34 -5.48
N ALA A 44 -4.73 6.19 -4.59
CA ALA A 44 -5.57 7.01 -3.71
C ALA A 44 -6.58 7.92 -4.44
N ALA A 45 -6.32 8.26 -5.71
CA ALA A 45 -7.24 9.04 -6.55
C ALA A 45 -8.37 8.21 -7.18
N CYS A 46 -8.30 6.88 -7.12
CA CYS A 46 -9.30 5.99 -7.66
C CYS A 46 -10.44 5.78 -6.66
N SER A 47 -11.65 5.53 -7.16
CA SER A 47 -12.78 5.12 -6.30
C SER A 47 -12.68 3.66 -5.87
N VAL A 48 -12.11 2.81 -6.72
CA VAL A 48 -11.96 1.36 -6.53
C VAL A 48 -10.61 0.91 -7.08
N PHE A 49 -9.96 -0.03 -6.39
CA PHE A 49 -8.76 -0.72 -6.85
C PHE A 49 -9.09 -2.16 -7.21
N LEU A 50 -8.89 -2.52 -8.48
CA LEU A 50 -9.14 -3.87 -8.95
C LEU A 50 -7.86 -4.70 -8.93
N THR A 51 -7.94 -5.90 -8.36
CA THR A 51 -6.83 -6.86 -8.33
C THR A 51 -7.34 -8.28 -8.53
N PHE A 52 -6.48 -9.19 -8.96
CA PHE A 52 -6.81 -10.62 -9.04
C PHE A 52 -6.41 -11.39 -7.76
N ASP A 53 -5.77 -10.74 -6.79
CA ASP A 53 -5.43 -11.35 -5.50
C ASP A 53 -6.56 -11.14 -4.47
N ASP A 54 -7.40 -12.16 -4.33
CA ASP A 54 -8.49 -12.18 -3.35
C ASP A 54 -7.95 -12.34 -1.93
N ARG A 55 -7.26 -13.46 -1.65
CA ARG A 55 -6.98 -13.90 -0.29
C ARG A 55 -5.93 -13.06 0.43
N LYS A 56 -4.86 -12.65 -0.26
CA LYS A 56 -3.73 -11.97 0.36
C LYS A 56 -3.89 -10.46 0.30
N PHE A 57 -4.54 -9.94 -0.74
CA PHE A 57 -4.72 -8.51 -0.91
C PHE A 57 -6.14 -8.07 -0.58
N THR A 58 -7.13 -8.40 -1.40
CA THR A 58 -8.50 -7.85 -1.31
C THR A 58 -9.10 -8.03 0.08
N ARG A 59 -9.11 -9.25 0.61
CA ARG A 59 -9.66 -9.54 1.95
C ARG A 59 -8.90 -8.84 3.07
N ARG A 60 -7.58 -8.68 2.94
CA ARG A 60 -6.76 -8.01 3.96
C ARG A 60 -7.02 -6.51 3.96
N ALA A 61 -7.02 -5.88 2.79
CA ALA A 61 -7.33 -4.46 2.63
C ALA A 61 -8.72 -4.13 3.18
N GLN A 62 -9.73 -4.94 2.86
CA GLN A 62 -11.09 -4.81 3.39
C GLN A 62 -11.13 -4.99 4.93
N ARG A 63 -10.46 -6.03 5.47
CA ARG A 63 -10.40 -6.25 6.92
C ARG A 63 -9.75 -5.08 7.67
N LEU A 64 -8.80 -4.42 7.03
CA LEU A 64 -8.08 -3.26 7.56
C LEU A 64 -8.80 -1.93 7.29
N ASN A 65 -9.95 -1.94 6.59
CA ASN A 65 -10.70 -0.75 6.16
C ASN A 65 -9.83 0.26 5.40
N LEU A 66 -8.96 -0.25 4.50
CA LEU A 66 -8.10 0.60 3.69
C LEU A 66 -8.88 1.22 2.53
N VAL A 67 -8.37 2.35 2.05
CA VAL A 67 -8.94 3.08 0.92
C VAL A 67 -7.90 3.23 -0.19
N PRO A 68 -8.28 3.16 -1.47
CA PRO A 68 -9.63 2.87 -1.98
C PRO A 68 -10.10 1.42 -1.73
N ILE A 69 -11.39 1.15 -1.98
CA ILE A 69 -11.96 -0.19 -1.82
C ILE A 69 -11.28 -1.14 -2.80
N CYS A 70 -10.77 -2.28 -2.32
CA CYS A 70 -10.25 -3.35 -3.19
C CYS A 70 -11.34 -4.34 -3.57
N GLU A 71 -11.39 -4.74 -4.84
CA GLU A 71 -12.35 -5.71 -5.38
C GLU A 71 -11.71 -6.65 -6.42
N ILE A 72 -12.35 -7.80 -6.63
CA ILE A 72 -12.04 -8.72 -7.73
C ILE A 72 -12.87 -8.32 -8.95
N PRO A 73 -12.28 -8.22 -10.14
CA PRO A 73 -13.03 -8.02 -11.39
C PRO A 73 -14.12 -9.09 -11.58
N ALA A 74 -15.28 -8.66 -12.07
CA ALA A 74 -16.42 -9.54 -12.38
C ALA A 74 -16.14 -10.53 -13.52
#